data_AF-A0A0F6CLU4-F1
#
_entry.id   AF-A0A0F6CLU4-F1
#
_cell.length_a   1.000
_cell.length_b   1.000
_cell.length_c   1.000
_cell.angle_alpha   90.00
_cell.angle_beta   90.00
_cell.angle_gamma   90.00
#
_symmetry.space_group_name_H-M   'P 1'
#
loop_
_entity.id
_entity.type
_entity.pdbx_description
1 polymer ?
#
loop_
_entity_poly.entity_id
_entity_poly.type
_entity_poly.pdbx_seq_one_letter_code
_entity_poly.pdbx_strand_id
1 'polypeptide(L)'
;MKRIRGENQNSQIISKYQRIIHDKFILDVLSLASTRLSNNEIANQITSMYGFKVGTSVISNCIQTVQDEMRDWHNRPLENNYPIIMINGKVFKIKTEESRRSKYVNKTLYVVVGINADGQKELIALYVSNTESATEWMNILVNLKERGLSETCIIVSDGLKGLKEAIENVYPKSNAYYLHGSYD
;
A
#
# COMPACT_ATOMS: atom_id res chain seq x y z
N MET A 1 37.63 -7.61 -12.77
CA MET A 1 37.78 -7.82 -14.22
C MET A 1 38.57 -6.67 -14.82
N LYS A 2 39.68 -6.94 -15.51
CA LYS A 2 40.56 -5.89 -16.05
C LYS A 2 39.88 -5.30 -17.29
N ARG A 3 39.63 -3.99 -17.34
CA ARG A 3 39.07 -3.33 -18.53
C ARG A 3 40.18 -3.14 -19.56
N ILE A 4 39.96 -3.63 -20.77
CA ILE A 4 40.85 -3.39 -21.91
C ILE A 4 40.49 -1.99 -22.47
N ARG A 5 41.51 -1.16 -22.70
CA ARG A 5 41.34 0.22 -23.19
C ARG A 5 40.84 0.19 -24.64
N GLY A 6 39.73 0.87 -24.93
CA GLY A 6 39.25 1.11 -26.31
C GLY A 6 37.97 0.36 -26.72
N GLU A 7 37.55 -0.67 -25.99
CA GLU A 7 36.33 -1.41 -26.29
C GLU A 7 35.26 -1.23 -25.21
N ASN A 8 34.01 -1.03 -25.62
CA ASN A 8 32.86 -0.99 -24.72
C ASN A 8 32.47 -2.42 -24.33
N GLN A 9 33.30 -3.08 -23.53
CA GLN A 9 33.05 -4.44 -23.05
C GLN A 9 32.05 -4.40 -21.89
N ASN A 10 30.77 -4.62 -22.21
CA ASN A 10 29.74 -4.94 -21.22
C ASN A 10 29.84 -6.43 -20.90
N SER A 11 30.06 -6.77 -19.62
CA SER A 11 30.00 -8.17 -19.18
C SER A 11 28.55 -8.67 -19.30
N GLN A 12 28.38 -9.86 -19.90
CA GLN A 12 27.07 -10.51 -20.00
C GLN A 12 26.58 -11.04 -18.64
N ILE A 13 27.49 -11.22 -17.66
CA ILE A 13 27.19 -11.82 -16.35
C ILE A 13 26.94 -10.73 -15.28
N ILE A 14 27.68 -9.63 -15.32
CA ILE A 14 27.53 -8.52 -14.37
C ILE A 14 27.47 -7.22 -15.15
N SER A 15 26.34 -6.54 -15.10
CA SER A 15 26.17 -5.28 -15.79
C SER A 15 27.09 -4.19 -15.21
N LYS A 16 27.37 -3.16 -16.01
CA LYS A 16 28.24 -2.07 -15.61
C LYS A 16 27.67 -1.38 -14.37
N TYR A 17 28.51 -1.21 -13.33
CA TYR A 17 28.15 -0.61 -12.04
C TYR A 17 27.21 -1.42 -11.13
N GLN A 18 26.83 -2.64 -11.52
CA GLN A 18 26.09 -3.54 -10.65
C GLN A 18 26.97 -4.02 -9.49
N ARG A 19 26.57 -3.65 -8.27
CA ARG A 19 27.24 -4.05 -7.02
C ARG A 19 26.39 -4.99 -6.16
N ILE A 20 25.09 -5.04 -6.41
CA ILE A 20 24.15 -5.96 -5.78
C ILE A 20 23.74 -6.95 -6.87
N ILE A 21 24.02 -8.24 -6.63
CA ILE A 21 23.99 -9.27 -7.68
C ILE A 21 22.73 -10.13 -7.58
N HIS A 22 22.03 -10.15 -6.43
CA HIS A 22 21.03 -11.17 -6.15
C HIS A 22 19.66 -10.59 -5.80
N ASP A 23 18.61 -11.08 -6.47
CA ASP A 23 17.20 -10.84 -6.15
C ASP A 23 16.89 -11.20 -4.69
N LYS A 24 17.56 -12.23 -4.15
CA LYS A 24 17.49 -12.59 -2.74
C LYS A 24 17.82 -11.43 -1.80
N PHE A 25 18.79 -10.57 -2.14
CA PHE A 25 19.12 -9.41 -1.32
C PHE A 25 17.93 -8.44 -1.24
N ILE A 26 17.29 -8.16 -2.38
CA ILE A 26 16.13 -7.26 -2.43
C ILE A 26 14.97 -7.88 -1.62
N LEU A 27 14.71 -9.18 -1.78
CA LEU A 27 13.67 -9.88 -1.04
C LEU A 27 13.91 -9.85 0.48
N ASP A 28 15.15 -10.05 0.94
CA ASP A 28 15.48 -9.95 2.37
C ASP A 28 15.26 -8.52 2.89
N VAL A 29 15.62 -7.49 2.10
CA VAL A 29 15.35 -6.10 2.45
C VAL A 29 13.83 -5.84 2.53
N LEU A 30 13.07 -6.29 1.54
CA LEU A 30 11.60 -6.12 1.50
C LEU A 30 10.91 -6.86 2.65
N SER A 31 11.37 -8.06 2.98
CA SER A 31 10.89 -8.82 4.15
C SER A 31 11.11 -8.03 5.44
N LEU A 32 12.30 -7.47 5.65
CA LEU A 32 12.56 -6.63 6.83
C LEU A 32 11.76 -5.32 6.80
N ALA A 33 11.59 -4.71 5.63
CA ALA A 33 10.78 -3.50 5.46
C ALA A 33 9.28 -3.73 5.75
N SER A 34 8.80 -4.97 5.62
CA SER A 34 7.42 -5.36 5.99
C SER A 34 7.22 -5.46 7.51
N THR A 35 8.31 -5.43 8.28
CA THR A 35 8.27 -5.41 9.74
C THR A 35 8.28 -3.96 10.27
N ARG A 36 8.33 -3.79 11.59
CA ARG A 36 8.32 -2.45 12.23
C ARG A 36 9.70 -1.78 12.33
N LEU A 37 10.68 -2.22 11.55
CA LEU A 37 12.04 -1.69 11.59
C LEU A 37 12.19 -0.41 10.77
N SER A 38 12.99 0.54 11.27
CA SER A 38 13.42 1.72 10.52
C SER A 38 14.49 1.38 9.48
N ASN A 39 14.67 2.24 8.47
CA ASN A 39 15.70 2.02 7.44
C ASN A 39 17.13 1.88 8.01
N ASN A 40 17.42 2.52 9.15
CA ASN A 40 18.69 2.37 9.85
C ASN A 40 18.84 0.97 10.47
N GLU A 41 17.79 0.48 11.12
CA GLU A 41 17.78 -0.87 11.72
C GLU A 41 17.87 -1.95 10.64
N ILE A 42 17.11 -1.80 9.55
CA ILE A 42 17.19 -2.70 8.39
C ILE A 42 18.61 -2.70 7.81
N ALA A 43 19.23 -1.52 7.62
CA ALA A 43 20.59 -1.42 7.12
C ALA A 43 21.61 -2.13 8.03
N ASN A 44 21.46 -1.99 9.35
CA ASN A 44 22.29 -2.69 10.33
C ASN A 44 22.10 -4.21 10.27
N GLN A 45 20.86 -4.68 10.19
CA GLN A 45 20.56 -6.11 10.13
C GLN A 45 21.06 -6.73 8.82
N ILE A 46 20.85 -6.06 7.69
CA ILE A 46 21.39 -6.49 6.39
C ILE A 46 22.92 -6.52 6.42
N THR A 47 23.56 -5.52 7.03
CA THR A 47 25.02 -5.50 7.20
C THR A 47 25.49 -6.70 8.02
N SER A 48 24.77 -7.07 9.08
CA SER A 48 25.08 -8.24 9.90
C SER A 48 24.89 -9.56 9.15
N MET A 49 23.86 -9.67 8.31
CA MET A 49 23.58 -10.91 7.55
C MET A 49 24.55 -11.13 6.40
N TYR A 50 24.96 -10.05 5.72
CA TYR A 50 25.74 -10.13 4.48
C TYR A 50 27.22 -9.76 4.64
N GLY A 51 27.63 -9.22 5.79
CA GLY A 51 29.03 -8.91 6.11
C GLY A 51 29.59 -7.65 5.43
N PHE A 52 28.77 -6.87 4.72
CA PHE A 52 29.16 -5.60 4.12
C PHE A 52 28.21 -4.47 4.51
N LYS A 53 28.75 -3.26 4.67
CA LYS A 53 27.98 -2.09 5.09
C LYS A 53 27.02 -1.64 4.01
N VAL A 54 25.75 -1.48 4.37
CA VAL A 54 24.69 -0.95 3.51
C VAL A 54 24.21 0.39 4.04
N GLY A 55 24.02 1.37 3.15
CA GLY A 55 23.44 2.67 3.49
C GLY A 55 21.92 2.66 3.43
N THR A 56 21.26 3.56 4.17
CA THR A 56 19.79 3.70 4.16
C THR A 56 19.22 4.02 2.77
N SER A 57 19.98 4.70 1.91
CA SER A 57 19.60 4.96 0.52
C SER A 57 19.43 3.67 -0.29
N VAL A 58 20.26 2.66 -0.06
CA VAL A 58 20.13 1.36 -0.72
C VAL A 58 18.85 0.66 -0.25
N ILE A 59 18.55 0.73 1.05
CA ILE A 59 17.31 0.19 1.61
C ILE A 59 16.09 0.87 0.98
N SER A 60 16.08 2.21 0.93
CA SER A 60 15.03 2.98 0.26
C SER A 60 14.87 2.60 -1.21
N ASN A 61 15.97 2.44 -1.94
CA ASN A 61 15.92 2.06 -3.36
C ASN A 61 15.36 0.64 -3.55
N CYS A 62 15.69 -0.31 -2.65
CA CYS A 62 15.13 -1.66 -2.69
C CYS A 62 13.62 -1.62 -2.40
N ILE A 63 13.16 -0.82 -1.43
CA ILE A 63 11.72 -0.66 -1.16
C ILE A 63 11.02 -0.03 -2.37
N GLN A 64 11.68 0.85 -3.12
CA GLN A 64 11.08 1.46 -4.30
C GLN A 64 10.85 0.48 -5.46
N THR A 65 11.53 -0.67 -5.51
CA THR A 65 11.37 -1.61 -6.64
C THR A 65 9.98 -2.24 -6.70
N VAL A 66 9.26 -2.31 -5.58
CA VAL A 66 7.89 -2.86 -5.53
C VAL A 66 6.81 -1.80 -5.83
N GLN A 67 7.18 -0.53 -6.06
CA GLN A 67 6.20 0.54 -6.25
C GLN A 67 5.32 0.34 -7.48
N ASP A 68 5.90 -0.15 -8.57
CA ASP A 68 5.14 -0.43 -9.79
C ASP A 68 4.18 -1.61 -9.57
N GLU A 69 4.63 -2.70 -8.94
CA GLU A 69 3.77 -3.83 -8.57
C GLU A 69 2.65 -3.41 -7.61
N MET A 70 2.93 -2.52 -6.65
CA MET A 70 1.92 -1.96 -5.75
C MET A 70 0.89 -1.13 -6.52
N ARG A 71 1.32 -0.35 -7.51
CA ARG A 71 0.41 0.43 -8.37
C ARG A 71 -0.45 -0.48 -9.24
N ASP A 72 0.13 -1.53 -9.80
CA ASP A 72 -0.60 -2.51 -10.62
C ASP A 72 -1.60 -3.29 -9.77
N TRP A 73 -1.18 -3.74 -8.58
CA TRP A 73 -2.08 -4.34 -7.60
C TRP A 73 -3.20 -3.37 -7.21
N HIS A 74 -2.89 -2.10 -6.96
CA HIS A 74 -3.91 -1.11 -6.58
C HIS A 74 -4.93 -0.85 -7.68
N ASN A 75 -4.52 -0.89 -8.95
CA ASN A 75 -5.39 -0.64 -10.11
C ASN A 75 -5.98 -1.92 -10.73
N ARG A 76 -5.65 -3.10 -10.19
CA ARG A 76 -6.10 -4.38 -10.75
C ARG A 76 -7.64 -4.43 -10.87
N PRO A 77 -8.17 -5.03 -11.94
CA PRO A 77 -9.58 -5.37 -12.01
C PRO A 77 -9.99 -6.22 -10.81
N LEU A 78 -11.18 -5.98 -10.30
CA LEU A 78 -11.78 -6.74 -9.21
C LEU A 78 -12.80 -7.70 -9.79
N GLU A 79 -12.71 -8.95 -9.38
CA GLU A 79 -13.79 -9.89 -9.61
C GLU A 79 -15.01 -9.49 -8.76
N ASN A 80 -16.20 -9.63 -9.32
CA ASN A 80 -17.45 -9.37 -8.61
C ASN A 80 -17.80 -10.54 -7.66
N ASN A 81 -16.84 -10.97 -6.85
CA ASN A 81 -16.91 -12.14 -5.98
C ASN A 81 -16.89 -11.77 -4.48
N TYR A 82 -17.17 -10.51 -4.14
CA TYR A 82 -17.16 -10.00 -2.77
C TYR A 82 -18.57 -9.67 -2.29
N PRO A 83 -19.34 -10.65 -1.79
CA PRO A 83 -20.68 -10.40 -1.25
C PRO A 83 -20.67 -9.41 -0.09
N ILE A 84 -19.55 -9.29 0.64
CA ILE A 84 -19.39 -8.37 1.76
C ILE A 84 -18.12 -7.54 1.56
N ILE A 85 -18.20 -6.23 1.77
CA ILE A 85 -17.02 -5.38 1.96
C ILE A 85 -17.07 -4.71 3.34
N MET A 86 -15.92 -4.69 4.00
CA MET A 86 -15.68 -3.98 5.24
C MET A 86 -14.80 -2.78 4.94
N ILE A 87 -15.23 -1.61 5.39
CA ILE A 87 -14.53 -0.35 5.16
C ILE A 87 -14.23 0.35 6.48
N ASN A 88 -13.03 0.93 6.58
CA ASN A 88 -12.56 1.60 7.78
C ASN A 88 -11.61 2.76 7.43
N GLY A 89 -11.60 3.81 8.24
CA GLY A 89 -10.68 4.92 8.18
C GLY A 89 -9.80 5.00 9.43
N LYS A 90 -8.48 5.13 9.27
CA LYS A 90 -7.56 5.34 10.40
C LYS A 90 -6.75 6.61 10.22
N VAL A 91 -6.91 7.56 11.15
CA VAL A 91 -6.07 8.76 11.18
C VAL A 91 -4.69 8.45 11.76
N PHE A 92 -3.64 8.89 11.07
CA PHE A 92 -2.24 8.78 11.47
C PHE A 92 -1.48 10.08 11.19
N LYS A 93 -0.37 10.29 11.91
CA LYS A 93 0.48 11.49 11.76
C LYS A 93 1.68 11.17 10.89
N ILE A 94 1.88 11.93 9.82
CA ILE A 94 3.08 11.87 8.98
C ILE A 94 3.90 13.14 9.21
N LYS A 95 5.21 12.99 9.33
CA LYS A 95 6.15 14.11 9.32
C LYS A 95 6.38 14.53 7.87
N THR A 96 6.02 15.77 7.51
CA THR A 96 6.30 16.36 6.21
C THR A 96 7.41 17.40 6.33
N GLU A 97 8.23 17.49 5.29
CA GLU A 97 9.27 18.51 5.14
C GLU A 97 8.79 19.62 4.20
N GLU A 98 7.74 20.34 4.60
CA GLU A 98 7.32 21.54 3.90
C GLU A 98 8.08 22.76 4.44
N SER A 99 8.68 23.55 3.56
CA SER A 99 9.22 24.88 3.88
C SER A 99 10.28 24.95 4.99
N ARG A 100 11.31 24.09 4.94
CA ARG A 100 12.47 24.04 5.86
C ARG A 100 12.15 23.81 7.34
N ARG A 101 10.89 23.52 7.69
CA ARG A 101 10.46 23.15 9.04
C ARG A 101 9.69 21.85 8.98
N SER A 102 10.09 20.86 9.76
CA SER A 102 9.31 19.62 9.83
C SER A 102 8.00 19.86 10.58
N LYS A 103 6.87 19.50 9.96
CA LYS A 103 5.54 19.56 10.58
C LYS A 103 4.92 18.16 10.58
N TYR A 104 4.19 17.83 11.63
CA TYR A 104 3.33 16.66 11.63
C TYR A 104 1.96 17.04 11.06
N VAL A 105 1.52 16.32 10.04
CA VAL A 105 0.21 16.47 9.43
C VAL A 105 -0.59 15.19 9.66
N ASN A 106 -1.88 15.34 9.96
CA ASN A 106 -2.78 14.20 9.99
C ASN A 106 -3.07 13.75 8.56
N LYS A 107 -3.13 12.45 8.36
CA LYS A 107 -3.59 11.77 7.14
C LYS A 107 -4.57 10.68 7.55
N THR A 108 -5.50 10.36 6.67
CA THR A 108 -6.43 9.25 6.86
C THR A 108 -6.04 8.11 5.93
N LEU A 109 -5.86 6.91 6.49
CA LEU A 109 -5.71 5.67 5.74
C LEU A 109 -7.09 5.03 5.63
N TYR A 110 -7.64 4.96 4.43
CA TYR A 110 -8.84 4.19 4.13
C TYR A 110 -8.45 2.76 3.78
N VAL A 111 -9.14 1.82 4.39
CA VAL A 111 -8.92 0.39 4.22
C VAL A 111 -10.22 -0.25 3.75
N VAL A 112 -10.14 -1.00 2.65
CA VAL A 112 -11.25 -1.78 2.10
C VAL A 112 -10.87 -3.24 2.08
N VAL A 113 -11.60 -4.05 2.83
CA VAL A 113 -11.43 -5.50 2.91
C VAL A 113 -12.67 -6.17 2.34
N GLY A 114 -12.50 -7.00 1.32
CA GLY A 114 -13.55 -7.87 0.80
C GLY A 114 -13.59 -9.18 1.55
N ILE A 115 -14.79 -9.74 1.67
CA ILE A 115 -14.97 -11.15 2.03
C ILE A 115 -15.47 -11.82 0.76
N ASN A 116 -14.68 -12.76 0.23
CA ASN A 116 -15.04 -13.48 -0.99
C ASN A 116 -16.14 -14.53 -0.73
N ALA A 117 -16.65 -15.20 -1.78
CA ALA A 117 -17.70 -16.21 -1.64
C ALA A 117 -17.31 -17.40 -0.74
N ASP A 118 -16.01 -17.68 -0.59
CA ASP A 118 -15.48 -18.72 0.30
C ASP A 118 -15.33 -18.24 1.76
N GLY A 119 -15.72 -16.99 2.05
CA GLY A 119 -15.62 -16.39 3.38
C GLY A 119 -14.21 -15.89 3.73
N GLN A 120 -13.28 -15.84 2.79
CA GLN A 120 -11.91 -15.39 3.02
C GLN A 120 -11.81 -13.87 2.92
N LYS A 121 -11.03 -13.28 3.82
CA LYS A 121 -10.78 -11.84 3.85
C LYS A 121 -9.63 -11.48 2.93
N GLU A 122 -9.86 -10.53 2.04
CA GLU A 122 -8.86 -10.02 1.11
C GLU A 122 -8.81 -8.50 1.16
N LEU A 123 -7.60 -7.94 1.17
CA LEU A 123 -7.42 -6.50 1.06
C LEU A 123 -7.68 -6.07 -0.39
N ILE A 124 -8.76 -5.32 -0.62
CA ILE A 124 -9.16 -4.87 -1.95
C ILE A 124 -8.45 -3.56 -2.31
N ALA A 125 -8.43 -2.62 -1.38
CA ALA A 125 -7.88 -1.29 -1.62
C ALA A 125 -7.39 -0.59 -0.36
N LEU A 126 -6.43 0.32 -0.57
CA LEU A 126 -5.88 1.24 0.42
C LEU A 126 -5.76 2.63 -0.20
N TYR A 127 -6.25 3.66 0.49
CA TYR A 127 -6.12 5.05 0.05
C TYR A 127 -5.61 5.92 1.19
N VAL A 128 -4.83 6.96 0.86
CA VAL A 128 -4.36 7.94 1.83
C VAL A 128 -4.84 9.32 1.43
N SER A 129 -5.58 9.99 2.31
CA SER A 129 -6.03 11.37 2.09
C SER A 129 -5.54 12.31 3.21
N ASN A 130 -5.74 13.62 2.99
CA ASN A 130 -5.49 14.64 4.00
C ASN A 130 -6.54 14.65 5.13
N THR A 131 -7.76 14.24 4.81
CA THR A 131 -8.91 14.33 5.71
C THR A 131 -9.86 13.18 5.47
N GLU A 132 -10.49 12.71 6.55
CA GLU A 132 -11.61 11.80 6.46
C GLU A 132 -12.86 12.54 6.01
N SER A 133 -13.43 12.18 4.85
CA SER A 133 -14.61 12.85 4.32
C SER A 133 -15.53 11.92 3.54
N ALA A 134 -16.82 12.28 3.48
CA ALA A 134 -17.82 11.58 2.67
C ALA A 134 -17.47 11.61 1.17
N THR A 135 -16.87 12.70 0.69
CA THR A 135 -16.42 12.84 -0.71
C THR A 135 -15.33 11.84 -1.06
N GLU A 136 -14.36 11.63 -0.16
CA GLU A 136 -13.30 10.62 -0.37
C GLU A 136 -13.90 9.21 -0.41
N TRP A 137 -14.84 8.90 0.49
CA TRP A 137 -15.54 7.62 0.45
C TRP A 137 -16.33 7.41 -0.84
N MET A 138 -17.02 8.45 -1.34
CA MET A 138 -17.69 8.41 -2.63
C MET A 138 -16.71 8.06 -3.75
N ASN A 139 -15.57 8.76 -3.82
CA ASN A 139 -14.54 8.52 -4.84
C ASN A 139 -14.00 7.08 -4.76
N ILE A 140 -13.76 6.58 -3.55
CA ILE A 140 -13.30 5.21 -3.33
C ILE A 140 -14.35 4.21 -3.82
N LEU A 141 -15.62 4.37 -3.43
CA LEU A 141 -16.69 3.45 -3.81
C LEU A 141 -16.91 3.44 -5.33
N VAL A 142 -16.88 4.62 -5.99
CA VAL A 142 -16.96 4.75 -7.45
C VAL A 142 -15.78 4.03 -8.11
N ASN A 143 -14.56 4.24 -7.63
CA ASN A 143 -13.38 3.58 -8.19
C ASN A 143 -13.44 2.05 -8.05
N LEU A 144 -13.92 1.54 -6.92
CA LEU A 144 -14.12 0.10 -6.75
C LEU A 144 -15.13 -0.46 -7.77
N LYS A 145 -16.21 0.28 -8.03
CA LYS A 145 -17.23 -0.09 -9.00
C LYS A 145 -16.69 -0.11 -10.42
N GLU A 146 -15.93 0.92 -10.81
CA GLU A 146 -15.25 1.00 -12.11
C GLU A 146 -14.24 -0.13 -12.32
N ARG A 147 -13.61 -0.60 -11.24
CA ARG A 147 -12.67 -1.73 -11.29
C ARG A 147 -13.36 -3.09 -11.42
N GLY A 148 -14.68 -3.18 -11.29
CA GLY A 148 -15.45 -4.42 -11.50
C GLY A 148 -16.25 -4.91 -10.29
N LEU A 149 -16.14 -4.25 -9.14
CA LEU A 149 -17.01 -4.52 -7.98
C LEU A 149 -18.38 -3.90 -8.23
N SER A 150 -19.14 -4.47 -9.16
CA SER A 150 -20.41 -3.90 -9.64
C SER A 150 -21.57 -4.12 -8.68
N GLU A 151 -21.57 -5.25 -7.96
CA GLU A 151 -22.61 -5.63 -7.01
C GLU A 151 -21.97 -6.24 -5.75
N THR A 152 -22.25 -5.63 -4.60
CA THR A 152 -21.95 -6.17 -3.27
C THR A 152 -23.27 -6.29 -2.52
N CYS A 153 -23.46 -7.32 -1.69
CA CYS A 153 -24.68 -7.45 -0.92
C CYS A 153 -24.63 -6.63 0.37
N ILE A 154 -23.47 -6.58 1.02
CA ILE A 154 -23.32 -6.03 2.38
C ILE A 154 -22.11 -5.10 2.44
N ILE A 155 -22.31 -3.87 2.92
CA ILE A 155 -21.22 -2.94 3.24
C ILE A 155 -21.20 -2.69 4.74
N VAL A 156 -20.09 -3.01 5.40
CA VAL A 156 -19.91 -2.86 6.85
C VAL A 156 -18.95 -1.70 7.13
N SER A 157 -19.36 -0.75 7.96
CA SER A 157 -18.51 0.38 8.38
C SER A 157 -18.67 0.72 9.86
N ASP A 158 -17.84 1.61 10.39
CA ASP A 158 -17.87 2.10 11.78
C ASP A 158 -18.71 3.38 11.99
N GLY A 159 -19.52 3.78 11.01
CA GLY A 159 -20.52 4.85 11.20
C GLY A 159 -20.05 6.26 10.88
N LEU A 160 -19.18 6.43 9.89
CA LEU A 160 -18.71 7.74 9.43
C LEU A 160 -19.82 8.61 8.84
N LYS A 161 -19.82 9.90 9.20
CA LYS A 161 -20.79 10.88 8.71
C LYS A 161 -20.70 11.02 7.18
N GLY A 162 -21.83 10.83 6.50
CA GLY A 162 -21.96 10.89 5.03
C GLY A 162 -21.54 9.62 4.28
N LEU A 163 -21.01 8.61 4.97
CA LEU A 163 -20.69 7.32 4.34
C LEU A 163 -21.95 6.55 3.92
N LYS A 164 -23.04 6.67 4.70
CA LYS A 164 -24.35 6.11 4.34
C LYS A 164 -24.82 6.58 2.98
N GLU A 165 -24.82 7.89 2.78
CA GLU A 165 -25.26 8.54 1.55
C GLU A 165 -24.36 8.13 0.38
N ALA A 166 -23.05 8.03 0.60
CA ALA A 166 -22.12 7.54 -0.43
C ALA A 166 -22.41 6.09 -0.85
N ILE A 167 -22.69 5.21 0.12
CA ILE A 167 -23.07 3.82 -0.13
C ILE A 167 -24.37 3.74 -0.93
N GLU A 168 -25.42 4.44 -0.49
CA GLU A 168 -26.73 4.42 -1.13
C GLU A 168 -26.68 4.94 -2.58
N ASN A 169 -25.81 5.92 -2.86
CA ASN A 169 -25.62 6.46 -4.21
C ASN A 169 -24.86 5.50 -5.15
N VAL A 170 -23.78 4.88 -4.68
CA VAL A 170 -22.92 4.04 -5.55
C VAL A 170 -23.44 2.60 -5.65
N TYR A 171 -23.94 2.07 -4.53
CA TYR A 171 -24.40 0.71 -4.35
C TYR A 171 -25.84 0.65 -3.79
N PRO A 172 -26.84 1.12 -4.56
CA PRO A 172 -28.22 1.26 -4.07
C PRO A 172 -28.89 -0.08 -3.70
N LYS A 173 -28.35 -1.21 -4.18
CA LYS A 173 -28.86 -2.55 -3.87
C LYS A 173 -28.19 -3.19 -2.63
N SER A 174 -27.15 -2.58 -2.08
CA SER A 174 -26.43 -3.13 -0.93
C SER A 174 -27.09 -2.74 0.39
N ASN A 175 -27.06 -3.66 1.35
CA ASN A 175 -27.41 -3.36 2.73
C ASN A 175 -26.20 -2.78 3.47
N ALA A 176 -26.33 -1.55 3.98
CA ALA A 176 -25.32 -0.92 4.82
C ALA A 176 -25.53 -1.32 6.29
N TYR A 177 -24.48 -1.86 6.92
CA TYR A 177 -24.45 -2.18 8.34
C TYR A 177 -23.37 -1.35 9.04
N TYR A 178 -23.72 -0.86 10.22
CA TYR A 178 -22.79 -0.13 11.08
C TYR A 178 -22.42 -1.01 12.25
N LEU A 179 -21.12 -1.26 12.43
CA LEU A 179 -20.63 -1.88 13.64
C LEU A 179 -20.96 -0.92 14.78
N HIS A 180 -21.95 -1.28 15.59
CA HIS A 180 -22.36 -0.47 16.74
C HIS A 180 -21.20 -0.45 17.75
N GLY A 181 -20.46 0.66 17.77
CA GLY A 181 -19.78 1.12 18.96
C GLY A 181 -20.74 2.03 19.70
N SER A 182 -21.26 1.58 20.83
CA SER A 182 -22.02 2.39 21.78
C SER A 182 -21.31 3.71 22.03
N TYR A 183 -21.88 4.81 21.54
CA TYR A 183 -21.71 6.13 22.11
C TYR A 183 -23.10 6.55 22.61
N ASP A 184 -23.49 5.93 23.72
CA ASP A 184 -24.36 6.59 24.71
C ASP A 184 -23.48 7.52 25.57
#